data_AF-A0A7S3AQU5-F1
#
_entry.id   AF-A0A7S3AQU5-F1
#
_cell.length_a   1.000
_cell.length_b   1.000
_cell.length_c   1.000
_cell.angle_alpha   90.00
_cell.angle_beta   90.00
_cell.angle_gamma   90.00
#
_symmetry.space_group_name_H-M   'P 1'
#
loop_
_entity.id
_entity.type
_entity.pdbx_description
1 polymer ?
#
loop_
_entity_poly.entity_id
_entity_poly.type
_entity_poly.pdbx_seq_one_letter_code
_entity_poly.pdbx_strand_id
1 'polypeptide(L)'
;NYHGMPAAHLMGWFNETPPGFEWLPAEGCIDESRLVYVALRDVDPAEAKMLRESRVTVFTMHDVEKLGIARVMELAIAAVDPHHLCALHLSLDIDAVDPVYAPGTGTTASGGLTQREIKYICTELGRTSRLVGMDLVEVNPDLDPSGDGKSPMHGDNPSLASGLSPTVKLAAECVLAALDNDSMR
;
A
#
# COMPACT_ATOMS: atom_id res chain seq x y z
N ASN A 1 -5.87 14.84 10.97
CA ASN A 1 -4.93 15.19 9.88
C ASN A 1 -5.48 14.68 8.56
N TYR A 2 -5.35 15.42 7.45
CA TYR A 2 -5.98 15.04 6.18
C TYR A 2 -5.45 13.74 5.57
N HIS A 3 -4.19 13.37 5.83
CA HIS A 3 -3.58 12.13 5.32
C HIS A 3 -4.30 10.82 5.68
N GLY A 4 -5.09 10.79 6.77
CA GLY A 4 -5.93 9.63 7.14
C GLY A 4 -7.36 9.69 6.60
N MET A 5 -7.70 10.69 5.79
CA MET A 5 -9.02 10.88 5.21
C MET A 5 -9.12 10.83 3.66
N PRO A 6 -8.06 10.66 2.83
CA PRO A 6 -8.21 10.76 1.38
C PRO A 6 -9.17 9.73 0.79
N ALA A 7 -9.12 8.47 1.25
CA ALA A 7 -9.99 7.41 0.72
C ALA A 7 -11.47 7.70 1.01
N ALA A 8 -11.79 8.10 2.24
CA ALA A 8 -13.13 8.53 2.62
C ALA A 8 -13.62 9.71 1.75
N HIS A 9 -12.73 10.67 1.45
CA HIS A 9 -13.06 11.79 0.58
C HIS A 9 -13.32 11.34 -0.87
N LEU A 10 -12.46 10.48 -1.44
CA LEU A 10 -12.62 9.94 -2.80
C LEU A 10 -13.85 9.03 -2.95
N MET A 11 -14.32 8.42 -1.86
CA MET A 11 -15.55 7.62 -1.82
C MET A 11 -16.80 8.44 -1.47
N GLY A 12 -16.69 9.76 -1.29
CA GLY A 12 -17.84 10.62 -0.99
C GLY A 12 -18.41 10.46 0.42
N TRP A 13 -17.61 10.02 1.40
CA TRP A 13 -18.05 9.84 2.78
C TRP A 13 -18.12 11.13 3.60
N PHE A 14 -17.71 12.26 3.01
CA PHE A 14 -17.72 13.56 3.67
C PHE A 14 -19.11 14.18 3.58
N ASN A 15 -19.60 14.73 4.70
CA ASN A 15 -20.87 15.44 4.71
C ASN A 15 -20.81 16.81 4.01
N GLU A 16 -19.61 17.40 3.97
CA GLU A 16 -19.35 18.72 3.39
C GLU A 16 -18.05 18.68 2.59
N THR A 17 -18.01 19.39 1.47
CA THR A 17 -16.79 19.54 0.67
C THR A 17 -15.75 20.35 1.45
N PRO A 18 -14.53 19.82 1.69
CA PRO A 18 -13.48 20.58 2.34
C PRO A 18 -13.08 21.81 1.50
N PRO A 19 -12.76 22.96 2.14
CA PRO A 19 -12.29 24.13 1.41
C PRO A 19 -11.07 23.82 0.54
N GLY A 20 -11.08 24.26 -0.72
CA GLY A 20 -10.02 23.99 -1.71
C GLY A 20 -10.19 22.70 -2.52
N PHE A 21 -11.26 21.93 -2.26
CA PHE A 21 -11.63 20.72 -3.00
C PHE A 21 -12.94 20.86 -3.78
N GLU A 22 -13.38 22.09 -4.06
CA GLU A 22 -14.64 22.37 -4.79
C GLU A 22 -14.65 21.82 -6.22
N TRP A 23 -13.50 21.42 -6.74
CA TRP A 23 -13.32 20.78 -8.05
C TRP A 23 -13.53 19.26 -8.01
N LEU A 24 -13.52 18.63 -6.84
CA LEU A 24 -13.77 17.20 -6.67
C LEU A 24 -15.29 16.95 -6.50
N PRO A 25 -15.88 15.96 -7.18
CA PRO A 25 -17.29 15.62 -7.00
C PRO A 25 -17.61 15.28 -5.54
N ALA A 26 -18.70 15.84 -5.01
CA ALA A 26 -19.09 15.63 -3.61
C ALA A 26 -19.51 14.17 -3.35
N GLU A 27 -20.08 13.51 -4.37
CA GLU A 27 -20.41 12.08 -4.37
C GLU A 27 -19.18 11.16 -4.42
N GLY A 28 -17.97 11.71 -4.53
CA GLY A 28 -16.73 10.96 -4.73
C GLY A 28 -16.50 10.55 -6.18
N CYS A 29 -15.32 9.99 -6.44
CA CYS A 29 -14.91 9.50 -7.76
C CYS A 29 -14.56 8.00 -7.78
N ILE A 30 -14.58 7.34 -6.62
CA ILE A 30 -14.32 5.91 -6.46
C ILE A 30 -15.52 5.25 -5.80
N ASP A 31 -16.11 4.25 -6.46
CA ASP A 31 -17.13 3.41 -5.83
C ASP A 31 -16.47 2.47 -4.81
N GLU A 32 -17.08 2.36 -3.63
CA GLU A 32 -16.61 1.53 -2.51
C GLU A 32 -16.25 0.09 -2.92
N SER A 33 -17.01 -0.51 -3.86
CA SER A 33 -16.76 -1.89 -4.33
C SER A 33 -15.52 -2.03 -5.20
N ARG A 34 -14.90 -0.91 -5.60
CA ARG A 34 -13.67 -0.85 -6.39
C ARG A 34 -12.45 -0.47 -5.57
N LEU A 35 -12.59 -0.40 -4.24
CA LEU A 35 -11.49 -0.18 -3.29
C LEU A 35 -11.34 -1.41 -2.39
N VAL A 36 -10.09 -1.82 -2.19
CA VAL A 36 -9.72 -2.87 -1.25
C VAL A 36 -8.56 -2.40 -0.39
N TYR A 37 -8.70 -2.56 0.92
CA TYR A 37 -7.60 -2.41 1.85
C TYR A 37 -6.92 -3.75 2.10
N VAL A 38 -5.59 -3.74 2.17
CA VAL A 38 -4.76 -4.90 2.48
C VAL A 38 -3.84 -4.55 3.64
N ALA A 39 -3.68 -5.47 4.58
CA ALA A 39 -2.79 -5.36 5.74
C ALA A 39 -3.16 -4.29 6.78
N LEU A 40 -4.44 -3.94 6.94
CA LEU A 40 -4.85 -3.05 8.04
C LEU A 40 -4.57 -3.68 9.40
N ARG A 41 -4.04 -2.88 10.35
CA ARG A 41 -3.72 -3.36 11.71
C ARG A 41 -3.91 -2.34 12.84
N ASP A 42 -4.12 -1.07 12.53
CA ASP A 42 -4.36 0.00 13.51
C ASP A 42 -5.50 0.90 13.03
N VAL A 43 -6.73 0.40 13.18
CA VAL A 43 -7.95 1.07 12.70
C VAL A 43 -8.72 1.57 13.91
N ASP A 44 -9.06 2.85 13.94
CA ASP A 44 -9.82 3.40 15.04
C ASP A 44 -11.28 2.86 15.05
N PRO A 45 -11.98 2.85 16.20
CA PRO A 45 -13.32 2.28 16.28
C PRO A 45 -14.35 2.93 15.35
N ALA A 46 -14.21 4.22 15.04
CA ALA A 46 -15.13 4.92 14.15
C ALA A 46 -14.85 4.54 12.69
N GLU A 47 -13.59 4.54 12.27
CA GLU A 47 -13.19 4.07 10.94
C GLU A 47 -13.59 2.60 10.73
N ALA A 48 -13.34 1.74 11.73
CA ALA A 48 -13.73 0.33 11.67
C ALA A 48 -15.26 0.16 11.57
N LYS A 49 -16.05 1.06 12.15
CA LYS A 49 -17.51 1.06 11.99
C LYS A 49 -17.88 1.46 10.56
N MET A 50 -17.30 2.54 10.04
CA MET A 50 -17.56 3.01 8.68
C MET A 50 -17.20 1.95 7.64
N LEU A 51 -16.03 1.32 7.76
CA LEU A 51 -15.62 0.23 6.85
C LEU A 51 -16.60 -0.95 6.88
N ARG A 52 -17.09 -1.34 8.07
CA ARG A 52 -18.10 -2.42 8.21
C ARG A 52 -19.46 -2.07 7.61
N GLU A 53 -19.83 -0.79 7.60
CA GLU A 53 -21.09 -0.31 7.03
C GLU A 53 -20.99 -0.03 5.52
N SER A 54 -19.76 0.01 4.98
CA SER A 54 -19.47 0.23 3.57
C SER A 54 -19.42 -1.07 2.73
N ARG A 55 -19.28 -0.94 1.41
CA ARG A 55 -18.98 -2.05 0.49
C ARG A 55 -17.49 -2.28 0.26
N VAL A 56 -16.61 -1.57 0.96
CA VAL A 56 -15.15 -1.71 0.84
C VAL A 56 -14.71 -3.08 1.34
N THR A 57 -13.92 -3.77 0.55
CA THR A 57 -13.30 -5.03 0.99
C THR A 57 -12.07 -4.73 1.83
N VAL A 58 -11.91 -5.43 2.95
CA VAL A 58 -10.80 -5.22 3.88
C VAL A 58 -10.14 -6.54 4.22
N PHE A 59 -8.83 -6.62 4.03
CA PHE A 59 -7.96 -7.65 4.57
C PHE A 59 -7.05 -7.04 5.63
N THR A 60 -7.11 -7.57 6.84
CA THR A 60 -6.28 -7.15 7.97
C THR A 60 -4.97 -7.93 8.01
N MET A 61 -4.02 -7.53 8.85
CA MET A 61 -2.85 -8.35 9.13
C MET A 61 -3.19 -9.73 9.71
N HIS A 62 -4.33 -9.87 10.39
CA HIS A 62 -4.81 -11.19 10.83
C HIS A 62 -5.14 -12.10 9.64
N ASP A 63 -5.72 -11.54 8.57
CA ASP A 63 -6.01 -12.29 7.34
C ASP A 63 -4.72 -12.66 6.60
N VAL A 64 -3.73 -11.76 6.57
CA VAL A 64 -2.40 -12.04 6.02
C VAL A 64 -1.72 -13.18 6.78
N GLU A 65 -1.72 -13.16 8.11
CA GLU A 65 -1.16 -14.24 8.94
C GLU A 65 -1.87 -15.58 8.70
N LYS A 66 -3.20 -15.56 8.59
CA LYS A 66 -4.01 -16.79 8.48
C LYS A 66 -4.00 -17.40 7.08
N LEU A 67 -4.04 -16.58 6.04
CA LEU A 67 -4.20 -17.01 4.65
C LEU A 67 -2.89 -16.98 3.86
N GLY A 68 -1.91 -16.21 4.32
CA GLY A 68 -0.72 -15.85 3.57
C GLY A 68 -0.99 -14.74 2.55
N ILE A 69 0.02 -13.88 2.32
CA ILE A 69 -0.12 -12.71 1.43
C ILE A 69 -0.55 -13.08 0.00
N ALA A 70 -0.11 -14.23 -0.50
CA ALA A 70 -0.46 -14.73 -1.83
C ALA A 70 -1.97 -14.89 -2.00
N ARG A 71 -2.60 -15.59 -1.05
CA ARG A 71 -4.04 -15.81 -1.09
C ARG A 71 -4.81 -14.51 -0.86
N VAL A 72 -4.31 -13.63 0.01
CA VAL A 72 -4.92 -12.31 0.21
C VAL A 72 -4.93 -11.49 -1.07
N MET A 73 -3.83 -11.45 -1.82
CA MET A 73 -3.76 -10.71 -3.08
C MET A 73 -4.67 -11.27 -4.17
N GLU A 74 -4.77 -12.60 -4.30
CA GLU A 74 -5.74 -13.23 -5.20
C GLU A 74 -7.17 -12.78 -4.89
N LEU A 75 -7.56 -12.81 -3.61
CA LEU A 75 -8.89 -12.41 -3.17
C LEU A 75 -9.12 -10.91 -3.32
N ALA A 76 -8.12 -10.09 -3.02
CA ALA A 76 -8.19 -8.63 -3.13
C ALA A 76 -8.40 -8.18 -4.57
N ILE A 77 -7.63 -8.71 -5.52
CA ILE A 77 -7.80 -8.41 -6.95
C ILE A 77 -9.16 -8.88 -7.43
N ALA A 78 -9.59 -10.09 -7.07
CA ALA A 78 -10.89 -10.62 -7.47
C ALA A 78 -12.08 -9.80 -6.90
N ALA A 79 -11.92 -9.18 -5.73
CA ALA A 79 -12.96 -8.35 -5.11
C ALA A 79 -13.25 -7.08 -5.92
N VAL A 80 -12.21 -6.40 -6.40
CA VAL A 80 -12.34 -5.12 -7.14
C VAL A 80 -12.40 -5.30 -8.66
N ASP A 81 -11.98 -6.46 -9.16
CA ASP A 81 -11.86 -6.75 -10.59
C ASP A 81 -12.07 -8.26 -10.89
N PRO A 82 -13.29 -8.77 -10.68
CA PRO A 82 -13.62 -10.20 -10.82
C PRO A 82 -13.50 -10.73 -12.25
N HIS A 83 -13.45 -9.84 -13.25
CA HIS A 83 -13.37 -10.21 -14.67
C HIS A 83 -11.99 -10.00 -15.28
N HIS A 84 -11.03 -9.47 -14.53
CA HIS A 84 -9.69 -9.17 -15.03
C HIS A 84 -9.66 -8.20 -16.23
N LEU A 85 -10.52 -7.18 -16.19
CA LEU A 85 -10.66 -6.20 -17.27
C LEU A 85 -10.34 -4.77 -16.84
N CYS A 86 -10.25 -4.51 -15.53
CA CYS A 86 -10.03 -3.17 -15.03
C CYS A 86 -8.54 -2.82 -15.01
N ALA A 87 -8.25 -1.52 -15.15
CA ALA A 87 -6.97 -0.96 -14.74
C ALA A 87 -6.87 -0.96 -13.20
N LEU A 88 -5.67 -1.21 -12.69
CA LEU A 88 -5.37 -1.26 -11.26
C LEU A 88 -4.52 -0.06 -10.86
N HIS A 89 -4.78 0.48 -9.67
CA HIS A 89 -3.98 1.52 -9.03
C HIS A 89 -3.53 1.03 -7.67
N LEU A 90 -2.25 1.23 -7.32
CA LEU A 90 -1.70 0.89 -6.01
C LEU A 90 -1.38 2.17 -5.24
N SER A 91 -2.12 2.46 -4.17
CA SER A 91 -1.71 3.48 -3.21
C SER A 91 -0.97 2.81 -2.05
N LEU A 92 0.36 2.81 -2.09
CA LEU A 92 1.21 2.16 -1.10
C LEU A 92 1.67 3.18 -0.05
N ASP A 93 1.11 3.07 1.14
CA ASP A 93 1.69 3.67 2.35
C ASP A 93 2.83 2.79 2.85
N ILE A 94 4.03 3.36 3.01
CA ILE A 94 5.18 2.59 3.47
C ILE A 94 5.03 2.14 4.92
N ASP A 95 4.15 2.78 5.70
CA ASP A 95 3.85 2.38 7.07
C ASP A 95 3.06 1.06 7.18
N ALA A 96 2.55 0.53 6.06
CA ALA A 96 1.99 -0.81 6.00
C ALA A 96 3.03 -1.89 6.33
N VAL A 97 4.31 -1.58 6.12
CA VAL A 97 5.45 -2.44 6.44
C VAL A 97 5.79 -2.34 7.92
N ASP A 98 6.22 -3.46 8.52
CA ASP A 98 6.71 -3.44 9.89
C ASP A 98 7.92 -2.48 10.04
N PRO A 99 7.96 -1.65 11.11
CA PRO A 99 9.04 -0.68 11.33
C PRO A 99 10.44 -1.30 11.43
N VAL A 100 10.56 -2.61 11.69
CA VAL A 100 11.85 -3.32 11.59
C VAL A 100 12.45 -3.25 10.18
N TYR A 101 11.61 -3.15 9.15
CA TYR A 101 12.04 -3.03 7.75
C TYR A 101 11.91 -1.61 7.20
N ALA A 102 10.91 -0.84 7.65
CA ALA A 102 10.61 0.52 7.18
C ALA A 102 10.46 1.53 8.33
N PRO A 103 11.53 1.85 9.08
CA PRO A 103 11.44 2.75 10.23
C PRO A 103 11.25 4.24 9.85
N GLY A 104 11.58 4.64 8.63
CA GLY A 104 11.54 6.00 8.12
C GLY A 104 10.14 6.45 7.69
N THR A 105 9.19 6.47 8.61
CA THR A 105 7.81 6.96 8.41
C THR A 105 7.28 7.64 9.67
N GLY A 106 6.33 8.56 9.52
CA GLY A 106 5.77 9.36 10.61
C GLY A 106 4.86 8.58 11.58
N THR A 107 4.22 7.51 11.09
CA THR A 107 3.25 6.73 11.87
C THR A 107 3.71 5.28 11.89
N THR A 108 4.25 4.80 13.01
CA THR A 108 4.75 3.42 13.10
C THR A 108 3.81 2.55 13.93
N ALA A 109 3.48 1.37 13.41
CA ALA A 109 2.72 0.34 14.12
C ALA A 109 3.40 -1.02 13.96
N SER A 110 3.60 -1.75 15.06
CA SER A 110 4.21 -3.09 15.02
C SER A 110 3.29 -4.14 14.38
N GLY A 111 3.87 -5.26 13.96
CA GLY A 111 3.12 -6.37 13.35
C GLY A 111 2.67 -6.08 11.93
N GLY A 112 3.46 -5.30 11.18
CA GLY A 112 3.19 -4.96 9.79
C GLY A 112 3.68 -6.01 8.80
N LEU A 113 3.56 -5.68 7.52
CA LEU A 113 4.07 -6.53 6.44
C LEU A 113 5.59 -6.69 6.54
N THR A 114 6.08 -7.88 6.22
CA THR A 114 7.50 -8.10 6.03
C THR A 114 7.98 -7.52 4.70
N GLN A 115 9.31 -7.32 4.57
CA GLN A 115 9.92 -6.94 3.28
C GLN A 115 9.55 -7.91 2.14
N ARG A 116 9.35 -9.20 2.44
CA ARG A 116 8.98 -10.20 1.42
C ARG A 116 7.53 -10.02 0.96
N GLU A 117 6.62 -9.74 1.88
CA GLU A 117 5.20 -9.62 1.58
C GLU A 117 4.90 -8.33 0.80
N ILE A 118 5.49 -7.19 1.19
CA ILE A 118 5.26 -5.93 0.45
C ILE A 118 5.80 -5.99 -0.98
N LYS A 119 6.98 -6.61 -1.18
CA LYS A 119 7.53 -6.85 -2.52
C LYS A 119 6.64 -7.79 -3.32
N TYR A 120 6.11 -8.84 -2.68
CA TYR A 120 5.17 -9.76 -3.33
C TYR A 120 3.90 -9.03 -3.82
N ILE A 121 3.31 -8.15 -3.01
CA ILE A 121 2.15 -7.32 -3.42
C ILE A 121 2.49 -6.54 -4.70
N CYS A 122 3.64 -5.85 -4.71
CA CYS A 122 4.07 -5.04 -5.84
C CYS A 122 4.30 -5.89 -7.10
N THR A 123 5.02 -7.02 -6.96
CA THR A 123 5.28 -7.94 -8.08
C THR A 123 4.00 -8.55 -8.63
N GLU A 124 3.07 -9.00 -7.79
CA GLU A 124 1.82 -9.59 -8.28
C GLU A 124 0.95 -8.57 -9.02
N LEU A 125 0.90 -7.33 -8.53
CA LEU A 125 0.18 -6.25 -9.23
C LEU A 125 0.85 -5.90 -10.56
N GLY A 126 2.18 -5.82 -10.61
CA GLY A 126 2.94 -5.64 -11.85
C GLY A 126 2.64 -6.74 -12.87
N ARG A 127 2.71 -8.01 -12.44
CA ARG A 127 2.42 -9.20 -13.27
C ARG A 127 1.04 -9.20 -13.92
N THR A 128 0.06 -8.50 -13.36
CA THR A 128 -1.24 -8.35 -14.04
C THR A 128 -1.15 -7.64 -15.38
N SER A 129 -0.05 -6.90 -15.65
CA SER A 129 0.11 -5.98 -16.78
C SER A 129 -1.00 -4.92 -16.88
N ARG A 130 -1.70 -4.67 -15.77
CA ARG A 130 -2.84 -3.75 -15.67
C ARG A 130 -2.67 -2.71 -14.56
N LEU A 131 -1.54 -2.72 -13.86
CA LEU A 131 -1.15 -1.65 -12.96
C LEU A 131 -0.81 -0.39 -13.78
N VAL A 132 -1.68 0.61 -13.75
CA VAL A 132 -1.54 1.86 -14.53
C VAL A 132 -1.05 3.03 -13.71
N GLY A 133 -1.08 2.92 -12.39
CA GLY A 133 -0.68 3.97 -11.45
C GLY A 133 -0.25 3.38 -10.13
N MET A 134 0.73 4.05 -9.50
CA MET A 134 1.20 3.73 -8.17
C MET A 134 1.56 5.01 -7.44
N ASP A 135 1.01 5.18 -6.24
CA ASP A 135 1.46 6.16 -5.26
C ASP A 135 2.33 5.44 -4.22
N LEU A 136 3.45 6.04 -3.86
CA LEU A 136 4.33 5.59 -2.79
C LEU A 136 4.49 6.74 -1.80
N VAL A 137 3.85 6.62 -0.65
CA VAL A 137 3.65 7.74 0.29
C VAL A 137 4.26 7.46 1.66
N GLU A 138 4.31 8.52 2.48
CA GLU A 138 4.78 8.53 3.88
C GLU A 138 6.24 8.09 4.12
N VAL A 139 7.05 8.00 3.05
CA VAL A 139 8.51 7.85 3.19
C VAL A 139 9.09 9.14 3.76
N ASN A 140 9.69 9.05 4.95
CA ASN A 140 10.38 10.15 5.61
C ASN A 140 11.84 9.76 5.90
N PRO A 141 12.79 10.16 5.01
CA PRO A 141 14.20 9.84 5.17
C PRO A 141 14.85 10.39 6.45
N ASP A 142 14.31 11.47 7.03
CA ASP A 142 14.85 12.08 8.25
C ASP A 142 14.58 11.24 9.50
N LEU A 143 13.56 10.36 9.44
CA LEU A 143 13.22 9.41 10.51
C LEU A 143 13.93 8.06 10.34
N ASP A 144 14.54 7.83 9.18
CA ASP A 144 15.29 6.62 8.89
C ASP A 144 16.65 6.67 9.62
N PRO A 145 17.15 5.57 10.20
CA PRO A 145 18.50 5.54 10.75
C PRO A 145 19.53 5.85 9.66
N SER A 146 20.60 6.57 10.05
CA SER A 146 21.68 6.94 9.13
C SER A 146 22.38 5.72 8.52
N GLY A 147 22.17 5.51 7.23
CA GLY A 147 22.69 4.37 6.47
C GLY A 147 22.02 3.06 6.89
N ASP A 148 21.97 2.08 5.97
CA ASP A 148 21.44 0.76 6.33
C ASP A 148 22.36 -0.01 7.29
N GLY A 149 23.58 0.48 7.54
CA GLY A 149 24.61 -0.14 8.38
C GLY A 149 24.98 -1.56 7.94
N LYS A 150 24.50 -1.99 6.77
CA LYS A 150 24.54 -3.37 6.31
C LYS A 150 25.57 -3.48 5.20
N SER A 151 26.34 -4.56 5.25
CA SER A 151 27.16 -4.93 4.10
C SER A 151 26.23 -5.27 2.92
N PRO A 152 26.63 -4.98 1.68
CA PRO A 152 25.90 -5.40 0.50
C PRO A 152 25.57 -6.89 0.58
N MET A 153 24.30 -7.23 0.40
CA MET A 153 23.84 -8.62 0.41
C MET A 153 23.75 -9.16 -1.01
N HIS A 154 23.92 -10.48 -1.16
CA HIS A 154 23.66 -11.12 -2.43
C HIS A 154 22.18 -10.94 -2.83
N GLY A 155 21.94 -10.39 -4.01
CA GLY A 155 20.59 -10.05 -4.50
C GLY A 155 20.21 -8.58 -4.35
N ASP A 156 21.03 -7.75 -3.71
CA ASP A 156 20.85 -6.30 -3.74
C ASP A 156 20.94 -5.79 -5.19
N ASN A 157 20.05 -4.85 -5.55
CA ASN A 157 20.09 -4.24 -6.88
C ASN A 157 21.31 -3.30 -6.97
N PRO A 158 22.29 -3.60 -7.85
CA PRO A 158 23.52 -2.80 -7.96
C PRO A 158 23.29 -1.40 -8.52
N SER A 159 22.13 -1.15 -9.13
CA SER A 159 21.74 0.18 -9.62
C SER A 159 21.17 1.09 -8.52
N LEU A 160 20.78 0.54 -7.37
CA LEU A 160 20.42 1.36 -6.22
C LEU A 160 21.69 1.87 -5.54
N ALA A 161 21.71 3.16 -5.24
CA ALA A 161 22.88 3.81 -4.67
C ALA A 161 23.29 3.14 -3.34
N SER A 162 24.59 2.94 -3.15
CA SER A 162 25.14 2.57 -1.85
C SER A 162 24.85 3.67 -0.84
N GLY A 163 24.43 3.30 0.38
CA GLY A 163 24.19 4.26 1.46
C GLY A 163 22.78 4.87 1.49
N LEU A 164 21.83 4.36 0.68
CA LEU A 164 20.41 4.62 0.91
C LEU A 164 20.03 4.12 2.31
N SER A 165 19.16 4.88 2.97
CA SER A 165 18.58 4.47 4.23
C SER A 165 17.58 3.32 4.01
N PRO A 166 17.34 2.47 5.03
CA PRO A 166 16.56 1.23 4.87
C PRO A 166 15.21 1.41 4.19
N THR A 167 14.45 2.44 4.60
CA THR A 167 13.08 2.68 4.12
C THR A 167 13.09 3.18 2.68
N VAL A 168 14.02 4.09 2.35
CA VAL A 168 14.20 4.58 0.98
C VAL A 168 14.61 3.45 0.04
N LYS A 169 15.52 2.57 0.49
CA LYS A 169 15.92 1.39 -0.29
C LYS A 169 14.72 0.48 -0.54
N LEU A 170 13.94 0.14 0.51
CA LEU A 170 12.76 -0.71 0.37
C LEU A 170 11.70 -0.08 -0.55
N ALA A 171 11.44 1.21 -0.39
CA ALA A 171 10.51 1.96 -1.23
C ALA A 171 10.90 1.87 -2.71
N ALA A 172 12.19 2.08 -3.03
CA ALA A 172 12.69 1.92 -4.39
C ALA A 172 12.57 0.48 -4.91
N GLU A 173 12.84 -0.52 -4.07
CA GLU A 173 12.65 -1.93 -4.43
C GLU A 173 11.19 -2.29 -4.71
N CYS A 174 10.22 -1.70 -3.98
CA CYS A 174 8.80 -1.87 -4.24
C CYS A 174 8.40 -1.31 -5.62
N VAL A 175 8.88 -0.12 -5.97
CA VAL A 175 8.66 0.48 -7.30
C VAL A 175 9.24 -0.42 -8.39
N LEU A 176 10.48 -0.89 -8.21
CA LEU A 176 11.11 -1.81 -9.17
C LEU A 176 10.33 -3.11 -9.30
N ALA A 177 9.85 -3.68 -8.19
CA ALA A 177 9.03 -4.88 -8.18
C ALA A 177 7.69 -4.69 -8.91
N ALA A 178 7.09 -3.50 -8.83
CA ALA A 178 5.85 -3.16 -9.54
C ALA A 178 6.07 -2.92 -11.05
N LEU A 179 7.26 -2.47 -11.44
CA LEU A 179 7.64 -2.27 -12.85
C LEU A 179 8.13 -3.56 -13.53
N ASP A 180 8.61 -4.52 -12.73
CA ASP A 180 9.18 -5.77 -13.23
C ASP A 180 8.09 -6.71 -13.74
N ASN A 181 7.81 -6.58 -15.04
CA ASN A 181 6.84 -7.41 -15.77
C ASN A 181 7.44 -8.73 -16.25
N ASP A 182 8.54 -9.21 -15.67
CA ASP A 182 9.21 -10.41 -16.18
C ASP A 182 8.29 -11.64 -16.04
N SER A 183 7.68 -11.99 -17.16
CA SER A 183 6.77 -13.11 -17.36
C SER A 183 7.46 -14.49 -17.25
N MET A 184 8.75 -14.53 -16.89
CA MET A 184 9.55 -15.76 -16.76
C MET A 184 10.36 -15.80 -15.46
N ARG A 185 9.70 -16.20 -14.38
CA ARG A 185 10.26 -17.08 -13.34
C ARG A 185 9.21 -18.09 -12.90
#